data_AF-A0A2S5M2U9-F1
#
_entry.id   AF-A0A2S5M2U9-F1
#
_cell.length_a   1.000
_cell.length_b   1.000
_cell.length_c   1.000
_cell.angle_alpha   90.00
_cell.angle_beta   90.00
_cell.angle_gamma   90.00
#
_symmetry.space_group_name_H-M   'P 1'
#
loop_
_entity.id
_entity.type
_entity.pdbx_description
1 polymer ?
#
loop_
_entity_poly.entity_id
_entity_poly.type
_entity_poly.pdbx_seq_one_letter_code
_entity_poly.pdbx_strand_id
1 'polypeptide(L)'
;MTTKSNHVLKMLEEIASKEVELATEALAKAMKTLNEAQGKYDMLLEYRKGYQDNLNANLSKGMTAEAYQNFQNFFKKLDHAIAGQGDVVAFAEQQLNVHKTLWQESQRKKLSYDVLISRSDKRAVQVEQKRDQKMMDEFATRMTRTKR
;
A
#
# COMPACT_ATOMS: atom_id res chain seq x y z
N MET A 1 -35.44 0.26 12.83
CA MET A 1 -34.69 0.43 11.57
C MET A 1 -33.28 0.98 11.78
N THR A 2 -33.05 1.89 12.74
CA THR A 2 -31.72 2.49 13.05
C THR A 2 -30.65 1.48 13.47
N THR A 3 -30.98 0.49 14.29
CA THR A 3 -30.01 -0.55 14.74
C THR A 3 -29.53 -1.46 13.61
N LYS A 4 -30.42 -1.85 12.69
CA LYS A 4 -30.08 -2.67 11.52
C LYS A 4 -29.19 -1.91 10.55
N SER A 5 -29.42 -0.61 10.36
CA SER A 5 -28.55 0.26 9.55
C SER A 5 -27.16 0.43 10.17
N ASN A 6 -27.06 0.49 11.51
CA ASN A 6 -25.77 0.63 12.18
C ASN A 6 -24.93 -0.64 12.09
N HIS A 7 -25.57 -1.81 12.22
CA HIS A 7 -24.90 -3.11 12.05
C HIS A 7 -24.34 -3.30 10.63
N VAL A 8 -25.08 -2.87 9.60
CA VAL A 8 -24.60 -2.93 8.21
C VAL A 8 -23.40 -2.02 8.01
N LEU A 9 -23.39 -0.80 8.57
CA LEU A 9 -22.25 0.10 8.46
C LEU A 9 -20.99 -0.47 9.14
N LYS A 10 -21.14 -1.10 10.30
CA LYS A 10 -20.02 -1.77 11.00
C LYS A 10 -19.45 -2.92 10.18
N MET A 11 -20.30 -3.77 9.60
CA MET A 11 -19.86 -4.84 8.70
C MET A 11 -19.10 -4.28 7.48
N LEU A 12 -19.54 -3.17 6.91
CA LEU A 12 -18.85 -2.52 5.79
C LEU A 12 -17.49 -1.92 6.20
N GLU A 13 -17.38 -1.40 7.42
CA GLU A 13 -16.10 -0.93 7.97
C GLU A 13 -15.13 -2.09 8.23
N GLU A 14 -15.61 -3.21 8.76
CA GLU A 14 -14.80 -4.43 8.92
C GLU A 14 -14.26 -4.94 7.57
N ILE A 15 -15.11 -4.98 6.54
CA ILE A 15 -14.69 -5.35 5.18
C ILE A 15 -13.64 -4.36 4.66
N ALA A 16 -13.85 -3.05 4.83
CA ALA A 16 -12.90 -2.04 4.38
C ALA A 16 -11.57 -2.10 5.16
N SER A 17 -11.59 -2.42 6.45
CA SER A 17 -10.40 -2.65 7.27
C SER A 17 -9.59 -3.82 6.73
N LYS A 18 -10.25 -4.93 6.38
CA LYS A 18 -9.58 -6.08 5.76
C LYS A 18 -9.01 -5.76 4.37
N GLU A 19 -9.70 -4.94 3.58
CA GLU A 19 -9.16 -4.45 2.29
C GLU A 19 -7.90 -3.61 2.49
N VAL A 20 -7.83 -2.78 3.54
CA VAL A 20 -6.62 -2.00 3.88
C VAL A 20 -5.47 -2.91 4.30
N GLU A 21 -5.72 -3.93 5.12
CA GLU A 21 -4.72 -4.91 5.54
C GLU A 21 -4.12 -5.63 4.32
N LEU A 22 -4.97 -6.19 3.45
CA LEU A 22 -4.53 -6.87 2.23
C LEU A 22 -3.74 -5.93 1.30
N ALA A 23 -4.20 -4.68 1.13
CA ALA A 23 -3.48 -3.70 0.32
C ALA A 23 -2.12 -3.31 0.93
N THR A 24 -2.03 -3.27 2.26
CA THR A 24 -0.77 -2.98 2.99
C THR A 24 0.24 -4.11 2.78
N GLU A 25 -0.20 -5.36 2.91
CA GLU A 25 0.65 -6.53 2.65
C GLU A 25 1.14 -6.56 1.19
N ALA A 26 0.24 -6.31 0.23
CA ALA A 26 0.57 -6.25 -1.18
C ALA A 26 1.59 -5.13 -1.49
N LEU A 27 1.39 -3.95 -0.90
CA LEU A 27 2.31 -2.82 -1.02
C LEU A 27 3.69 -3.15 -0.45
N ALA A 28 3.76 -3.76 0.73
CA ALA A 28 5.02 -4.17 1.34
C ALA A 28 5.77 -5.19 0.48
N LYS A 29 5.04 -6.17 -0.11
CA LYS A 29 5.62 -7.13 -1.05
C LYS A 29 6.18 -6.44 -2.29
N ALA A 30 5.44 -5.49 -2.87
CA ALA A 30 5.90 -4.74 -4.04
C ALA A 30 7.16 -3.90 -3.74
N MET A 31 7.22 -3.25 -2.57
CA MET A 31 8.42 -2.52 -2.11
C MET A 31 9.63 -3.45 -2.00
N LYS A 32 9.44 -4.63 -1.42
CA LYS A 32 10.51 -5.64 -1.31
C LYS A 32 10.99 -6.09 -2.69
N THR A 33 10.08 -6.39 -3.62
CA THR A 33 10.42 -6.78 -4.99
C THR A 33 11.21 -5.69 -5.71
N LEU A 34 10.80 -4.42 -5.59
CA LEU A 34 11.55 -3.31 -6.18
C LEU A 34 12.96 -3.20 -5.58
N ASN A 35 13.09 -3.28 -4.25
CA ASN A 35 14.38 -3.21 -3.59
C ASN A 35 15.32 -4.34 -4.01
N GLU A 36 14.81 -5.58 -4.13
CA GLU A 36 15.58 -6.71 -4.63
C GLU A 36 15.99 -6.56 -6.11
N ALA A 37 15.10 -6.03 -6.94
CA ALA A 37 15.39 -5.76 -8.35
C ALA A 37 16.47 -4.68 -8.49
N GLN A 38 16.37 -3.60 -7.71
CA GLN A 38 17.36 -2.52 -7.70
C GLN A 38 18.71 -3.01 -7.20
N GLY A 39 18.75 -3.79 -6.11
CA GLY A 39 20.01 -4.34 -5.60
C GLY A 39 20.73 -5.23 -6.61
N LYS A 40 20.00 -6.03 -7.40
CA LYS A 40 20.59 -6.81 -8.51
C LYS A 40 21.11 -5.91 -9.64
N TYR A 41 20.37 -4.86 -9.98
CA TYR A 41 20.77 -3.90 -10.99
C TYR A 41 22.08 -3.20 -10.60
N ASP A 42 22.15 -2.70 -9.36
CA ASP A 42 23.33 -2.03 -8.82
C ASP A 42 24.54 -2.95 -8.78
N MET A 43 24.36 -4.21 -8.37
CA MET A 43 25.40 -5.23 -8.41
C MET A 43 25.94 -5.45 -9.84
N LEU A 44 25.07 -5.49 -10.86
CA LEU A 44 25.51 -5.63 -12.25
C LEU A 44 26.28 -4.40 -12.74
N LEU A 45 25.86 -3.19 -12.34
CA LEU A 45 26.58 -1.95 -12.67
C LEU A 45 27.97 -1.90 -12.00
N GLU A 46 28.07 -2.29 -10.73
CA GLU A 46 29.34 -2.38 -10.02
C GLU A 46 30.26 -3.40 -10.66
N TYR A 47 29.72 -4.59 -10.97
CA TYR A 47 30.47 -5.63 -11.66
C TYR A 47 30.99 -5.17 -13.02
N ARG A 48 30.15 -4.46 -13.80
CA ARG A 48 30.55 -3.86 -15.08
C ARG A 48 31.70 -2.88 -14.92
N LYS A 49 31.65 -2.01 -13.92
CA LYS A 49 32.72 -1.05 -13.63
C LYS A 49 34.04 -1.76 -13.32
N GLY A 50 34.01 -2.72 -12.38
CA GLY A 50 35.20 -3.50 -12.03
C GLY A 50 35.76 -4.29 -13.22
N TYR A 51 34.88 -4.81 -14.08
CA TYR A 51 35.28 -5.50 -15.30
C TYR A 51 35.97 -4.57 -16.31
N GLN A 52 35.49 -3.32 -16.45
CA GLN A 52 36.10 -2.30 -17.30
C GLN A 52 37.46 -1.83 -16.75
N ASP A 53 37.59 -1.67 -15.43
CA ASP A 53 38.87 -1.34 -14.79
C ASP A 53 39.91 -2.45 -15.00
N ASN A 54 39.49 -3.71 -14.93
CA ASN A 54 40.35 -4.86 -15.21
C ASN A 54 40.86 -4.87 -16.66
N LEU A 55 39.99 -4.53 -17.64
CA LEU A 55 40.41 -4.39 -19.03
C LEU A 55 41.49 -3.33 -19.20
N ASN A 56 41.29 -2.14 -18.63
CA ASN A 56 42.24 -1.04 -18.73
C ASN A 56 43.62 -1.45 -18.17
N ALA A 57 43.62 -2.19 -17.05
CA ALA A 57 44.85 -2.73 -16.46
C ALA A 57 45.52 -3.80 -17.32
N ASN A 58 44.78 -4.63 -18.05
CA ASN A 58 45.35 -5.64 -18.94
C ASN A 58 45.85 -5.04 -20.27
N LEU A 59 45.12 -4.07 -20.83
CA LEU A 59 45.54 -3.35 -22.03
C LEU A 59 46.87 -2.62 -21.81
N SER A 60 47.07 -2.00 -20.64
CA SER A 60 48.34 -1.32 -20.32
C SER A 60 49.54 -2.27 -20.18
N LYS A 61 49.30 -3.56 -19.93
CA LYS A 61 50.35 -4.60 -19.84
C LYS A 61 50.58 -5.35 -21.15
N GLY A 62 49.80 -5.05 -22.18
CA GLY A 62 49.77 -5.80 -23.44
C GLY A 62 48.81 -6.98 -23.35
N MET A 63 47.84 -7.05 -24.27
CA MET A 63 46.81 -8.09 -24.32
C MET A 63 46.72 -8.69 -25.72
N THR A 64 46.46 -10.00 -25.80
CA THR A 64 46.25 -10.69 -27.08
C THR A 64 44.92 -10.29 -27.73
N ALA A 65 44.84 -10.37 -29.05
CA ALA A 65 43.60 -10.08 -29.79
C ALA A 65 42.44 -10.99 -29.38
N GLU A 66 42.72 -12.28 -29.12
CA GLU A 66 41.73 -13.26 -28.66
C GLU A 66 41.15 -12.86 -27.28
N ALA A 67 42.01 -12.49 -26.32
CA ALA A 67 41.56 -12.03 -25.01
C ALA A 67 40.71 -10.77 -25.11
N TYR A 68 41.07 -9.83 -25.99
CA TYR A 68 40.25 -8.65 -26.27
C TYR A 68 38.87 -8.99 -26.83
N GLN A 69 38.82 -9.95 -27.76
CA GLN A 69 37.56 -10.35 -28.38
C GLN A 69 36.63 -11.07 -27.39
N ASN A 70 37.19 -11.93 -26.53
CA ASN A 70 36.45 -12.55 -25.43
C ASN A 70 35.88 -11.51 -24.46
N PHE A 71 36.68 -10.49 -24.12
CA PHE A 71 36.23 -9.37 -23.31
C PHE A 71 35.02 -8.66 -23.94
N GLN A 72 35.13 -8.27 -25.21
CA GLN A 72 34.06 -7.56 -25.93
C GLN A 72 32.77 -8.39 -25.99
N ASN A 73 32.88 -9.71 -26.23
CA ASN A 73 31.73 -10.59 -26.28
C ASN A 73 31.03 -10.70 -24.92
N PHE A 74 31.79 -10.81 -23.83
CA PHE A 74 31.21 -10.85 -22.49
C PHE A 74 30.61 -9.50 -22.10
N PHE A 75 31.28 -8.39 -22.42
CA PHE A 75 30.81 -7.04 -22.13
C PHE A 75 29.44 -6.77 -22.76
N LYS A 76 29.24 -7.19 -24.01
CA LYS A 76 27.93 -7.11 -24.68
C LYS A 76 26.83 -7.91 -23.96
N LYS A 77 27.16 -9.11 -23.46
CA LYS A 77 26.21 -9.93 -22.69
C LYS A 77 25.86 -9.26 -21.36
N LEU A 78 26.85 -8.66 -20.70
CA LEU A 78 26.65 -7.94 -19.45
C LEU A 78 25.80 -6.68 -19.66
N ASP A 79 26.07 -5.88 -20.71
CA ASP A 79 25.24 -4.73 -21.07
C ASP A 79 23.79 -5.15 -21.36
N HIS A 80 23.59 -6.26 -22.05
CA HIS A 80 22.26 -6.80 -22.30
C HIS A 80 21.55 -7.24 -21.01
N ALA A 81 22.27 -7.90 -20.09
CA ALA A 81 21.73 -8.28 -18.79
C ALA A 81 21.36 -7.07 -17.92
N ILE A 82 22.18 -6.02 -17.95
CA ILE A 82 21.91 -4.75 -17.25
C ILE A 82 20.65 -4.10 -17.82
N ALA A 83 20.53 -4.00 -19.14
CA ALA A 83 19.33 -3.45 -19.77
C ALA A 83 18.08 -4.24 -19.36
N GLY A 84 18.12 -5.57 -19.47
CA GLY A 84 16.99 -6.41 -19.05
C GLY A 84 16.66 -6.31 -17.56
N GLN A 85 17.67 -6.19 -16.69
CA GLN A 85 17.43 -5.97 -15.25
C GLN A 85 16.86 -4.57 -14.99
N GLY A 86 17.24 -3.56 -15.77
CA GLY A 86 16.64 -2.22 -15.74
C GLY A 86 15.15 -2.25 -16.09
N ASP A 87 14.75 -3.04 -17.09
CA ASP A 87 13.33 -3.23 -17.42
C ASP A 87 12.56 -3.89 -16.27
N VAL A 88 13.18 -4.85 -15.56
CA VAL A 88 12.59 -5.49 -14.37
C VAL A 88 12.40 -4.48 -13.24
N VAL A 89 13.36 -3.58 -13.01
CA VAL A 89 13.24 -2.48 -12.04
C VAL A 89 12.06 -1.59 -12.42
N ALA A 90 12.00 -1.11 -13.66
CA ALA A 90 10.93 -0.23 -14.13
C ALA A 90 9.54 -0.89 -13.98
N PHE A 91 9.43 -2.17 -14.29
CA PHE A 91 8.20 -2.93 -14.06
C PHE A 91 7.83 -3.00 -12.57
N ALA A 92 8.80 -3.28 -11.70
CA ALA A 92 8.57 -3.33 -10.26
C ALA A 92 8.14 -1.97 -9.68
N GLU A 93 8.67 -0.85 -10.20
CA GLU A 93 8.23 0.50 -9.85
C GLU A 93 6.78 0.77 -10.25
N GLN A 94 6.40 0.34 -11.46
CA GLN A 94 5.01 0.45 -11.92
C GLN A 94 4.06 -0.35 -11.01
N GLN A 95 4.42 -1.58 -10.67
CA GLN A 95 3.63 -2.42 -9.76
C GLN A 95 3.52 -1.78 -8.37
N LEU A 96 4.61 -1.21 -7.85
CA LEU A 96 4.61 -0.49 -6.58
C LEU A 96 3.61 0.67 -6.61
N ASN A 97 3.58 1.44 -7.69
CA ASN A 97 2.65 2.56 -7.85
C ASN A 97 1.20 2.09 -7.88
N VAL A 98 0.89 0.99 -8.59
CA VAL A 98 -0.45 0.39 -8.60
C VAL A 98 -0.89 0.00 -7.20
N HIS A 99 -0.05 -0.71 -6.45
CA HIS A 99 -0.38 -1.13 -5.08
C HIS A 99 -0.49 0.06 -4.12
N LYS A 100 0.30 1.12 -4.32
CA LYS A 100 0.22 2.34 -3.54
C LYS A 100 -1.11 3.05 -3.75
N THR A 101 -1.57 3.16 -5.00
CA THR A 101 -2.89 3.73 -5.31
C THR A 101 -4.00 2.89 -4.68
N LEU A 102 -3.97 1.57 -4.84
CA LEU A 102 -4.96 0.67 -4.23
C LEU A 102 -5.02 0.85 -2.70
N TRP A 103 -3.88 0.91 -2.03
CA TRP A 103 -3.80 1.13 -0.59
C TRP A 103 -4.41 2.48 -0.18
N GLN A 104 -4.11 3.56 -0.91
CA GLN A 104 -4.70 4.88 -0.65
C GLN A 104 -6.22 4.88 -0.82
N GLU A 105 -6.74 4.19 -1.84
CA GLU A 105 -8.18 4.09 -2.09
C GLU A 105 -8.89 3.28 -1.00
N SER A 106 -8.34 2.14 -0.59
CA SER A 106 -8.85 1.34 0.52
C SER A 106 -8.87 2.15 1.82
N GLN A 107 -7.81 2.92 2.10
CA GLN A 107 -7.74 3.76 3.29
C GLN A 107 -8.82 4.85 3.29
N ARG A 108 -9.05 5.50 2.13
CA ARG A 108 -10.11 6.50 1.95
C ARG A 108 -11.49 5.89 2.15
N LYS A 109 -11.72 4.68 1.64
CA LYS A 109 -12.97 3.94 1.81
C LYS A 109 -13.23 3.61 3.28
N LYS A 110 -12.24 3.08 4.01
CA LYS A 110 -12.34 2.84 5.46
C LYS A 110 -12.73 4.11 6.22
N LEU A 111 -12.00 5.21 5.99
CA LEU A 111 -12.28 6.49 6.64
C LEU A 111 -13.71 6.99 6.37
N SER A 112 -14.23 6.76 5.17
CA SER A 112 -15.60 7.13 4.82
C SER A 112 -16.63 6.38 5.67
N TYR A 113 -16.41 5.08 5.92
CA TYR A 113 -17.27 4.30 6.81
C TYR A 113 -17.12 4.72 8.28
N ASP A 114 -15.90 4.99 8.76
CA ASP A 114 -15.66 5.49 10.12
C ASP A 114 -16.49 6.76 10.40
N VAL A 115 -16.52 7.69 9.43
CA VAL A 115 -17.31 8.93 9.50
C VAL A 115 -18.82 8.62 9.52
N LEU A 116 -19.30 7.70 8.68
CA LEU A 116 -20.71 7.34 8.61
C LEU A 116 -21.18 6.66 9.90
N ILE A 117 -20.37 5.77 10.49
CA ILE A 117 -20.65 5.12 11.77
C ILE A 117 -20.72 6.18 12.87
N SER A 118 -19.72 7.07 12.98
CA SER A 118 -19.73 8.14 13.99
C SER A 118 -20.99 9.02 13.90
N ARG A 119 -21.43 9.35 12.67
CA ARG A 119 -22.68 10.11 12.45
C ARG A 119 -23.93 9.30 12.76
N SER A 120 -23.91 7.99 12.53
CA SER A 120 -25.00 7.07 12.88
C SER A 120 -25.15 6.97 14.40
N ASP A 121 -24.06 6.78 15.12
CA ASP A 121 -24.02 6.67 16.58
C ASP A 121 -24.49 7.97 17.25
N LYS A 122 -24.01 9.13 16.78
CA LYS A 122 -24.49 10.43 17.29
C LYS A 122 -26.00 10.61 17.11
N ARG A 123 -26.55 10.19 15.96
CA ARG A 123 -28.01 10.24 15.72
C ARG A 123 -28.77 9.27 16.63
N ALA A 124 -28.23 8.07 16.87
CA ALA A 124 -28.85 7.10 17.77
C ALA A 124 -28.96 7.65 19.19
N VAL A 125 -27.88 8.22 19.73
CA VAL A 125 -27.85 8.85 21.05
C VAL A 125 -28.86 9.99 21.16
N GLN A 126 -28.95 10.87 20.15
CA GLN A 126 -29.93 11.97 20.16
C GLN A 126 -31.38 11.48 20.14
N VAL A 127 -31.67 10.38 19.43
CA VAL A 127 -33.01 9.79 19.40
C VAL A 127 -33.37 9.16 20.74
N GLU A 128 -32.41 8.50 21.40
CA GLU A 128 -32.58 7.93 22.73
C GLU A 128 -32.82 9.02 23.78
N GLN A 129 -31.99 10.06 23.82
CA GLN A 129 -32.17 11.21 24.71
C GLN A 129 -33.55 11.86 24.57
N LYS A 130 -34.04 12.03 23.32
CA LYS A 130 -35.39 12.56 23.07
C LYS A 130 -36.50 11.63 23.57
N ARG A 131 -36.29 10.31 23.50
CA ARG A 131 -37.24 9.33 24.03
C ARG A 131 -37.29 9.36 25.55
N ASP A 132 -36.13 9.41 26.19
CA ASP A 132 -36.02 9.45 27.65
C ASP A 132 -36.62 10.74 28.23
N GLN A 133 -36.33 11.88 27.61
CA GLN A 133 -36.94 13.16 27.97
C GLN A 133 -38.47 13.10 27.90
N LYS A 134 -39.01 12.57 26.79
CA LYS A 134 -40.47 12.43 26.62
C LYS A 134 -41.09 11.52 27.69
N MET A 135 -40.43 10.40 28.05
CA MET A 135 -40.92 9.50 29.10
C MET A 135 -40.92 10.18 30.48
N MET A 136 -39.90 10.96 30.80
CA MET A 136 -39.83 11.74 32.04
C MET A 136 -40.94 12.80 32.10
N ASP A 137 -41.16 13.54 31.01
CA ASP A 137 -42.21 14.57 30.92
C ASP A 137 -43.62 13.97 31.09
N GLU A 138 -43.87 12.82 30.47
CA GLU A 138 -45.14 12.09 30.62
C GLU A 138 -45.36 11.62 32.06
N PHE A 139 -44.31 11.11 32.72
CA PHE A 139 -44.38 10.69 34.12
C PHE A 139 -44.66 11.87 35.06
N ALA A 140 -43.96 13.01 34.88
CA ALA A 140 -44.18 14.23 35.65
C ALA A 140 -45.62 14.76 35.48
N THR A 141 -46.15 14.73 34.26
CA THR A 141 -47.53 15.14 33.96
C THR A 141 -48.57 14.22 34.63
N ARG A 142 -48.31 12.91 34.70
CA ARG A 142 -49.19 11.97 35.41
C ARG A 142 -49.16 12.19 36.92
N MET A 143 -47.97 12.36 37.51
CA MET A 143 -47.84 12.61 38.96
C MET A 143 -48.53 13.90 39.40
N THR A 144 -48.47 14.95 38.58
CA THR A 144 -49.15 16.22 38.86
C THR A 144 -50.67 16.14 38.73
N ARG A 145 -51.19 15.28 37.83
CA ARG A 145 -52.64 15.01 37.72
C ARG A 145 -53.19 14.20 38.90
N THR A 146 -52.45 13.22 39.42
CA THR A 146 -52.91 12.37 40.54
C THR A 146 -52.84 13.08 41.90
N LYS A 147 -52.09 14.17 42.02
CA LYS A 147 -51.98 14.99 43.25
C LYS A 147 -53.04 16.11 43.39
N ARG A 148 -54.00 16.19 42.46
CA ARG A 148 -55.19 17.05 42.56
C ARG A 148 -56.39 16.22 42.97
#